data_AF-A0A7K9X937-F1
#
_entry.id   AF-A0A7K9X937-F1
#
_cell.length_a   1.000
_cell.length_b   1.000
_cell.length_c   1.000
_cell.angle_alpha   90.00
_cell.angle_beta   90.00
_cell.angle_gamma   90.00
#
_symmetry.space_group_name_H-M   'P 1'
#
loop_
_entity.id
_entity.type
_entity.pdbx_description
1 polymer ?
#
loop_
_entity_poly.entity_id
_entity_poly.type
_entity_poly.pdbx_seq_one_letter_code
_entity_poly.pdbx_strand_id
1 'polypeptide(L)'
;PQASCCADKVHCCPHATICDLAHGRCLSPAGDVPLGTTFPSWKRQPPAPVALRQVPCPDGRSACPDGSTCCQLPSARYGCCPLQNAVCCGDGQHCCPQGTACDLEHSTCTSAPGWARPLVSLPKARDVRCDDETSCPDGNTCCRLSSGAWGCCPLEEAVCCPDHVHCCPQGYTCDP
;
A
#
# COMPACT_ATOMS: atom_id res chain seq x y z
N PRO A 1 23.98 14.02 31.43
CA PRO A 1 23.00 14.95 32.04
C PRO A 1 21.95 14.17 32.83
N GLN A 2 21.90 14.37 34.15
CA GLN A 2 20.91 13.74 35.03
C GLN A 2 19.82 14.77 35.36
N ALA A 3 18.55 14.37 35.26
CA ALA A 3 17.40 15.19 35.61
C ALA A 3 16.43 14.35 36.44
N SER A 4 15.80 14.99 37.42
CA SER A 4 14.83 14.39 38.33
C SER A 4 13.44 14.90 37.98
N CYS A 5 12.46 13.99 37.98
CA CYS A 5 11.06 14.36 37.76
C CYS A 5 10.49 15.04 39.01
N CYS A 6 9.76 16.13 38.81
CA CYS A 6 9.07 16.83 39.89
C CYS A 6 7.82 16.07 40.35
N ALA A 7 7.24 16.47 41.47
CA ALA A 7 6.13 15.74 42.12
C ALA A 7 4.86 15.62 41.25
N ASP A 8 4.69 16.49 40.27
CA ASP A 8 3.55 16.52 39.36
C ASP A 8 3.70 15.61 38.13
N LYS A 9 4.84 14.93 37.98
CA LYS A 9 5.13 13.94 36.92
C LYS A 9 5.10 14.49 35.49
N VAL A 10 4.98 15.80 35.32
CA VAL A 10 4.95 16.48 34.02
C VAL A 10 6.11 17.45 33.84
N HIS A 11 6.79 17.83 34.91
CA HIS A 11 7.99 18.66 34.84
C HIS A 11 9.25 17.94 35.31
N CYS A 12 10.39 18.33 34.75
CA CYS A 12 11.70 17.81 35.10
C CYS A 12 12.69 18.95 35.39
N CYS A 13 13.52 18.74 36.41
CA CYS A 13 14.57 19.65 36.81
C CYS A 13 15.94 18.97 36.79
N PRO A 14 17.03 19.69 36.49
CA PRO A 14 18.39 19.13 36.54
C PRO A 14 18.75 18.64 37.95
N HIS A 15 19.62 17.63 38.03
CA HIS A 15 20.04 17.04 39.30
C HIS A 15 20.65 18.11 40.24
N ALA A 16 20.27 18.08 41.52
CA ALA A 16 20.62 19.08 42.54
C ALA A 16 19.91 20.46 42.44
N THR A 17 18.73 20.52 41.82
CA THR A 17 17.85 21.71 41.85
C THR A 17 16.50 21.38 42.50
N ILE A 18 15.88 22.38 43.13
CA ILE A 18 14.60 22.24 43.82
C ILE A 18 13.49 22.64 42.85
N CYS A 19 12.49 21.78 42.66
CA CYS A 19 11.32 22.08 41.84
C CYS A 19 10.41 23.09 42.56
N ASP A 20 10.29 24.29 42.03
CA ASP A 20 9.24 25.25 42.41
C ASP A 20 8.13 25.22 41.36
N LEU A 21 7.12 24.39 41.64
CA LEU A 21 5.94 24.22 40.78
C LEU A 21 5.03 25.44 40.78
N ALA A 22 5.04 26.27 41.84
CA ALA A 22 4.18 27.44 41.93
C ALA A 22 4.63 28.54 40.95
N HIS A 23 5.94 28.64 40.73
CA HIS A 23 6.53 29.61 39.80
C HIS A 23 7.02 28.98 38.49
N GLY A 24 6.95 27.65 38.37
CA GLY A 24 7.41 26.92 37.19
C GLY A 24 8.92 27.02 36.98
N ARG A 25 9.72 27.07 38.06
CA ARG A 25 11.20 27.14 37.98
C ARG A 25 11.94 26.12 38.85
N CYS A 26 13.12 25.72 38.40
CA CYS A 26 14.06 24.92 39.16
C CYS A 26 15.02 25.89 39.86
N LEU A 27 15.00 25.90 41.19
CA LEU A 27 15.84 26.79 41.99
C LEU A 27 17.21 26.15 42.20
N SER A 28 18.27 26.91 41.92
CA SER A 28 19.66 26.51 42.16
C SER A 28 20.48 27.68 42.72
N PRO A 29 21.56 27.42 43.48
CA PRO A 29 22.45 28.47 43.98
C PRO A 29 23.22 29.21 42.88
N ALA A 30 23.19 28.73 41.63
CA ALA A 30 23.83 29.36 40.47
C ALA A 30 22.84 30.17 39.60
N GLY A 31 21.55 30.21 39.95
CA GLY A 31 20.48 30.88 39.21
C GLY A 31 19.25 29.98 38.99
N ASP A 32 18.08 30.60 38.82
CA ASP A 32 16.85 29.89 38.49
C ASP A 32 16.75 29.57 36.99
N VAL A 33 16.30 28.37 36.67
CA VAL A 33 16.02 27.95 35.28
C VAL A 33 14.57 27.51 35.15
N PRO A 34 13.90 27.75 34.01
CA PRO A 34 12.53 27.32 33.82
C PRO A 34 12.39 25.79 33.84
N LEU A 35 11.26 25.30 34.34
CA LEU A 35 10.93 23.87 34.34
C LEU A 35 10.86 23.31 32.92
N GLY A 36 11.49 22.16 32.69
CA GLY A 36 11.31 21.41 31.45
C GLY A 36 9.97 20.68 31.49
N THR A 37 9.08 20.96 30.55
CA THR A 37 7.80 20.25 30.40
C THR A 37 7.97 18.97 29.58
N THR A 38 7.31 17.90 29.99
CA THR A 38 7.19 16.71 29.15
C THR A 38 6.17 16.98 28.04
N PHE A 39 6.58 16.83 26.78
CA PHE A 39 5.64 16.81 25.66
C PHE A 39 5.13 15.38 25.43
N PRO A 40 3.85 15.17 25.10
CA PRO A 40 3.37 13.86 24.70
C PRO A 40 4.18 13.39 23.49
N SER A 41 4.54 12.10 23.48
CA SER A 41 5.17 11.51 22.29
C SER A 41 4.24 11.71 21.11
N TRP A 42 4.78 12.22 20.00
CA TRP A 42 4.03 12.18 18.74
C TRP A 42 3.68 10.74 18.47
N LYS A 43 2.38 10.45 18.34
CA LYS A 43 1.96 9.22 17.67
C LYS A 43 2.68 9.25 16.33
N ARG A 44 3.50 8.26 16.03
CA ARG A 44 3.98 8.05 14.67
C ARG A 44 2.71 7.92 13.84
N GLN A 45 2.30 8.99 13.16
CA GLN A 45 1.36 8.84 12.06
C GLN A 45 2.04 7.82 11.15
N PRO A 46 1.36 6.72 10.79
CA PRO A 46 1.82 5.91 9.69
C PRO A 46 2.14 6.86 8.53
N PRO A 47 3.25 6.68 7.82
CA PRO A 47 3.41 7.38 6.55
C PRO A 47 2.11 7.17 5.76
N ALA A 48 1.53 8.25 5.24
CA ALA A 48 0.38 8.14 4.35
C ALA A 48 0.67 7.00 3.35
N PRO A 49 -0.31 6.14 3.01
CA PRO A 49 -0.09 5.10 2.03
C PRO A 49 0.53 5.77 0.82
N VAL A 50 1.74 5.33 0.47
CA VAL A 50 2.43 5.81 -0.71
C VAL A 50 1.49 5.44 -1.84
N ALA A 51 0.71 6.40 -2.31
CA ALA A 51 -0.10 6.23 -3.49
C ALA A 51 0.89 5.93 -4.60
N LEU A 52 1.09 4.64 -4.90
CA LEU A 52 1.72 4.20 -6.13
C LEU A 52 0.97 4.96 -7.21
N ARG A 53 1.62 5.94 -7.82
CA ARG A 53 1.01 6.75 -8.88
C ARG A 53 0.56 5.76 -9.94
N GLN A 54 -0.75 5.57 -10.05
CA GLN A 54 -1.32 4.59 -10.97
C GLN A 54 -1.55 5.30 -12.31
N VAL A 55 -1.09 4.70 -13.39
CA VAL A 55 -1.31 5.14 -14.76
C VAL A 55 -2.69 4.61 -15.18
N PRO A 56 -3.69 5.47 -15.42
CA PRO A 56 -4.98 5.03 -15.90
C PRO A 56 -4.84 4.43 -17.30
N CYS A 57 -5.46 3.28 -17.51
CA CYS A 57 -5.48 2.61 -18.80
C CYS A 57 -6.47 3.29 -19.75
N PRO A 58 -6.39 3.04 -21.08
CA PRO A 58 -7.22 3.71 -22.08
C PRO A 58 -8.73 3.53 -21.89
N ASP A 59 -9.15 2.47 -21.20
CA ASP A 59 -10.55 2.21 -20.86
C ASP A 59 -11.09 3.04 -19.69
N GLY A 60 -10.22 3.68 -18.92
CA GLY A 60 -10.58 4.49 -17.75
C GLY A 60 -11.15 3.69 -16.57
N ARG A 61 -11.21 2.35 -16.62
CA ARG A 61 -11.65 1.48 -15.53
C ARG A 61 -10.49 0.72 -14.89
N SER A 62 -9.47 0.38 -15.67
CA SER A 62 -8.23 -0.25 -15.20
C SER A 62 -7.15 0.81 -14.94
N ALA A 63 -6.32 0.59 -13.93
CA ALA A 63 -5.16 1.41 -13.65
C ALA A 63 -3.97 0.53 -13.28
N CYS A 64 -2.79 0.88 -13.77
CA CYS A 64 -1.56 0.11 -13.56
C CYS A 64 -0.56 0.89 -12.72
N PRO A 65 0.28 0.24 -11.89
CA PRO A 65 1.27 0.95 -11.11
C PRO A 65 2.29 1.66 -12.01
N ASP A 66 2.82 2.79 -11.55
CA ASP A 66 3.91 3.53 -12.17
C ASP A 66 5.05 2.55 -12.55
N GLY A 67 5.45 2.53 -13.82
CA GLY A 67 6.39 1.50 -14.32
C GLY A 67 5.77 0.47 -15.25
N SER A 68 4.46 0.25 -15.15
CA SER A 68 3.74 -0.79 -15.91
C SER A 68 3.04 -0.24 -17.15
N THR A 69 2.85 -1.11 -18.15
CA THR A 69 2.16 -0.79 -19.40
C THR A 69 0.80 -1.49 -19.45
N CYS A 70 -0.26 -0.73 -19.73
CA CYS A 70 -1.59 -1.28 -19.92
C CYS A 70 -1.66 -2.07 -21.24
N CYS A 71 -1.95 -3.36 -21.15
CA CYS A 71 -2.12 -4.25 -22.29
C CYS A 71 -3.54 -4.81 -22.33
N GLN A 72 -4.13 -4.84 -23.52
CA GLN A 72 -5.49 -5.33 -23.72
C GLN A 72 -5.51 -6.87 -23.74
N LEU A 73 -6.36 -7.46 -22.90
CA LEU A 73 -6.60 -8.90 -22.83
C LEU A 73 -7.66 -9.34 -23.87
N PRO A 74 -7.74 -10.65 -24.17
CA PRO A 74 -8.77 -11.20 -25.07
C PRO A 74 -10.21 -10.93 -24.61
N SER A 75 -10.39 -10.70 -23.31
CA SER A 75 -11.66 -10.38 -22.67
C SER A 75 -12.04 -8.88 -22.75
N ALA A 76 -11.33 -8.10 -23.58
CA ALA A 76 -11.50 -6.65 -23.74
C ALA A 76 -11.28 -5.82 -22.46
N ARG A 77 -10.63 -6.41 -21.46
CA ARG A 77 -10.14 -5.73 -20.24
C ARG A 77 -8.66 -5.38 -20.39
N TYR A 78 -8.13 -4.53 -19.51
CA TYR A 78 -6.70 -4.21 -19.48
C TYR A 78 -6.00 -4.88 -18.31
N GLY A 79 -4.76 -5.30 -18.54
CA GLY A 79 -3.86 -5.86 -17.55
C GLY A 79 -2.53 -5.15 -17.59
N CYS A 80 -1.79 -5.24 -16.49
CA CYS A 80 -0.58 -4.47 -16.28
C CYS A 80 0.64 -5.29 -16.63
N CYS A 81 1.25 -5.03 -17.78
CA CYS A 81 2.57 -5.57 -18.08
C CYS A 81 3.60 -4.88 -17.16
N PRO A 82 4.44 -5.63 -16.43
CA PRO A 82 5.42 -5.06 -15.49
C PRO A 82 6.57 -4.32 -16.19
N LEU A 83 6.68 -4.45 -17.52
CA LEU A 83 7.67 -3.73 -18.31
C LEU A 83 7.17 -2.31 -18.64
N GLN A 84 8.09 -1.36 -18.59
CA GLN A 84 7.85 0.01 -18.98
C GLN A 84 7.83 0.13 -20.52
N ASN A 85 6.82 0.79 -21.09
CA ASN A 85 6.65 0.96 -22.54
C ASN A 85 6.66 -0.37 -23.31
N ALA A 86 6.02 -1.39 -22.74
CA ALA A 86 5.99 -2.72 -23.32
C ALA A 86 5.18 -2.78 -24.62
N VAL A 87 5.58 -3.68 -25.51
CA VAL A 87 4.79 -4.09 -26.68
C VAL A 87 3.85 -5.20 -26.24
N CYS A 88 2.55 -4.95 -26.31
CA CYS A 88 1.53 -5.95 -25.99
C CYS A 88 1.38 -6.93 -27.16
N CYS A 89 1.50 -8.23 -26.88
CA CYS A 89 1.37 -9.25 -27.90
C CYS A 89 -0.11 -9.48 -28.25
N GLY A 90 -0.38 -9.92 -29.49
CA GLY A 90 -1.75 -10.07 -30.02
C GLY A 90 -2.58 -11.17 -29.35
N ASP A 91 -1.94 -12.02 -28.55
CA ASP A 91 -2.59 -13.05 -27.74
C ASP A 91 -3.19 -12.48 -26.44
N GLY A 92 -2.86 -11.23 -26.08
CA GLY A 92 -3.37 -10.52 -24.91
C GLY A 92 -2.99 -11.17 -23.57
N GLN A 93 -1.99 -12.06 -23.58
CA GLN A 93 -1.48 -12.74 -22.38
C GLN A 93 0.00 -12.46 -22.16
N HIS A 94 0.70 -11.98 -23.18
CA HIS A 94 2.12 -11.69 -23.09
C HIS A 94 2.45 -10.27 -23.53
N CYS A 95 3.59 -9.80 -23.05
CA CYS A 95 4.19 -8.55 -23.43
C CYS A 95 5.69 -8.70 -23.61
N CYS A 96 6.24 -7.81 -24.42
CA CYS A 96 7.66 -7.74 -24.72
C CYS A 96 8.20 -6.33 -24.42
N PRO A 97 9.50 -6.17 -24.16
CA PRO A 97 10.06 -4.85 -23.89
C PRO A 97 10.01 -3.96 -25.15
N GLN A 98 10.19 -2.66 -24.96
CA GLN A 98 10.17 -1.70 -26.06
C GLN A 98 11.18 -2.07 -27.16
N GLY A 99 10.78 -1.88 -28.43
CA GLY A 99 11.65 -2.15 -29.58
C GLY A 99 11.79 -3.63 -29.94
N THR A 100 10.86 -4.48 -29.50
CA THR A 100 10.83 -5.90 -29.82
C THR A 100 9.49 -6.30 -30.46
N ALA A 101 9.51 -7.37 -31.25
CA ALA A 101 8.36 -8.01 -31.86
C ALA A 101 8.05 -9.33 -31.13
N CYS A 102 6.76 -9.60 -30.94
CA CYS A 102 6.31 -10.85 -30.34
C CYS A 102 6.35 -11.97 -31.38
N ASP A 103 7.17 -12.99 -31.14
CA ASP A 103 7.09 -14.28 -31.81
C ASP A 103 6.30 -15.25 -30.91
N LEU A 104 5.03 -15.43 -31.26
CA LEU A 104 4.11 -16.31 -30.53
C LEU A 104 4.32 -17.79 -30.86
N GLU A 105 4.90 -18.13 -32.02
CA GLU A 105 5.22 -19.52 -32.37
C GLU A 105 6.34 -20.06 -31.48
N HIS A 106 7.38 -19.24 -31.28
CA HIS A 106 8.54 -19.61 -30.48
C HIS A 106 8.48 -19.09 -29.05
N SER A 107 7.37 -18.45 -28.65
CA SER A 107 7.24 -17.77 -27.36
C SER A 107 8.44 -16.87 -27.00
N THR A 108 8.97 -16.13 -28.00
CA THR A 108 10.09 -15.19 -27.81
C THR A 108 9.85 -13.76 -28.32
N CYS A 109 10.37 -12.78 -27.61
CA CYS A 109 10.50 -11.39 -28.04
C CYS A 109 11.77 -11.23 -28.87
N THR A 110 11.64 -10.77 -30.11
CA THR A 110 12.75 -10.62 -31.07
C THR A 110 12.97 -9.15 -31.41
N SER A 111 14.21 -8.69 -31.58
CA SER A 111 14.49 -7.27 -31.94
C SER A 111 15.55 -7.09 -33.02
N ALA A 112 16.40 -8.11 -33.21
CA ALA A 112 17.45 -8.18 -34.21
C ALA A 112 17.85 -9.65 -34.38
N PRO A 113 18.49 -10.05 -35.51
CA PRO A 113 19.01 -11.40 -35.66
C PRO A 113 20.00 -11.72 -34.53
N GLY A 114 19.70 -12.74 -33.74
CA GLY A 114 20.51 -13.17 -32.60
C GLY A 114 20.06 -12.66 -31.22
N TRP A 115 19.03 -11.80 -31.14
CA TRP A 115 18.42 -11.42 -29.87
C TRP A 115 17.00 -11.98 -29.77
N ALA A 116 16.85 -13.00 -28.94
CA ALA A 116 15.57 -13.60 -28.58
C ALA A 116 15.51 -13.73 -27.05
N ARG A 117 14.48 -13.16 -26.44
CA ARG A 117 14.19 -13.32 -25.01
C ARG A 117 12.82 -13.95 -24.84
N PRO A 118 12.57 -14.77 -23.82
CA PRO A 118 11.23 -15.34 -23.60
C PRO A 118 10.20 -14.23 -23.40
N LEU A 119 8.95 -14.47 -23.84
CA LEU A 119 7.84 -13.55 -23.61
C LEU A 119 7.64 -13.36 -22.11
N VAL A 120 7.33 -12.12 -21.70
CA VAL A 120 6.89 -11.86 -20.34
C VAL A 120 5.39 -12.08 -20.31
N SER A 121 4.94 -13.06 -19.54
CA SER A 121 3.52 -13.23 -19.28
C SER A 121 3.00 -11.99 -18.56
N LEU A 122 1.95 -11.37 -19.09
CA LEU A 122 1.16 -10.45 -18.29
C LEU A 122 0.76 -11.20 -17.02
N PRO A 123 0.83 -10.55 -15.85
CA PRO A 123 -0.03 -10.97 -14.77
C PRO A 123 -1.45 -10.91 -15.34
N LYS A 124 -2.01 -12.09 -15.65
CA LYS A 124 -3.46 -12.27 -15.70
C LYS A 124 -3.94 -11.54 -14.47
N ALA A 125 -4.83 -10.55 -14.65
CA ALA A 125 -5.39 -9.76 -13.54
C ALA A 125 -5.54 -10.75 -12.39
N ARG A 126 -4.68 -10.64 -11.37
CA ARG A 126 -4.46 -11.63 -10.34
C ARG A 126 -5.74 -11.66 -9.58
N ASP A 127 -6.65 -12.49 -10.08
CA ASP A 127 -7.93 -12.62 -9.46
C ASP A 127 -7.62 -13.17 -8.05
N VAL A 128 -7.92 -12.36 -7.03
CA VAL A 128 -7.77 -12.71 -5.62
C VAL A 128 -8.62 -13.95 -5.41
N ARG A 129 -7.95 -15.07 -5.23
CA ARG A 129 -8.59 -16.38 -5.16
C ARG A 129 -9.30 -16.51 -3.83
N CYS A 130 -10.63 -16.59 -3.87
CA CYS A 130 -11.46 -16.75 -2.68
C CYS A 130 -11.57 -18.23 -2.30
N ASP A 131 -11.72 -19.10 -3.31
CA ASP A 131 -11.78 -20.55 -3.20
C ASP A 131 -11.36 -21.25 -4.52
N ASP A 132 -11.65 -22.54 -4.66
CA ASP A 132 -11.31 -23.31 -5.86
C ASP A 132 -12.09 -22.85 -7.11
N GLU A 133 -13.33 -22.37 -6.94
CA GLU A 133 -14.25 -21.94 -8.01
C GLU A 133 -14.47 -20.41 -8.08
N THR A 134 -14.31 -19.66 -6.98
CA THR A 134 -14.55 -18.20 -6.96
C THR A 134 -13.29 -17.36 -6.77
N SER A 135 -13.23 -16.27 -7.51
CA SER A 135 -12.12 -15.31 -7.48
C SER A 135 -12.59 -13.89 -7.77
N CYS A 136 -12.00 -12.92 -7.07
CA CYS A 136 -12.29 -11.49 -7.20
C CYS A 136 -11.23 -10.78 -8.04
N PRO A 137 -11.53 -9.68 -8.74
CA PRO A 137 -10.52 -8.97 -9.53
C PRO A 137 -9.38 -8.41 -8.66
N ASP A 138 -8.24 -8.07 -9.30
CA ASP A 138 -7.13 -7.37 -8.62
C ASP A 138 -7.61 -6.15 -7.84
N GLY A 139 -7.05 -5.94 -6.65
CA GLY A 139 -7.41 -4.82 -5.77
C GLY A 139 -8.72 -5.04 -5.00
N ASN A 140 -9.39 -6.18 -5.17
CA ASN A 140 -10.56 -6.55 -4.40
C ASN A 140 -10.25 -7.62 -3.34
N THR A 141 -10.99 -7.60 -2.23
CA THR A 141 -10.87 -8.60 -1.16
C THR A 141 -12.07 -9.53 -1.15
N CYS A 142 -11.82 -10.83 -1.01
CA CYS A 142 -12.86 -11.84 -0.86
C CYS A 142 -13.54 -11.73 0.50
N CYS A 143 -14.84 -11.47 0.52
CA CYS A 143 -15.66 -11.47 1.72
C CYS A 143 -16.79 -12.47 1.62
N ARG A 144 -17.11 -13.11 2.75
CA ARG A 144 -18.17 -14.11 2.81
C ARG A 144 -19.51 -13.44 3.08
N LEU A 145 -20.50 -13.74 2.26
CA LEU A 145 -21.88 -13.27 2.39
C LEU A 145 -22.63 -14.12 3.42
N SER A 146 -23.73 -13.59 3.95
CA SER A 146 -24.63 -14.30 4.87
C SER A 146 -25.29 -15.54 4.25
N SER A 147 -25.33 -15.62 2.91
CA SER A 147 -25.76 -16.80 2.15
C SER A 147 -24.71 -17.92 2.08
N GLY A 148 -23.48 -17.67 2.54
CA GLY A 148 -22.34 -18.58 2.42
C GLY A 148 -21.55 -18.46 1.12
N ALA A 149 -22.03 -17.66 0.16
CA ALA A 149 -21.35 -17.34 -1.09
C ALA A 149 -20.23 -16.30 -0.89
N TRP A 150 -19.35 -16.15 -1.89
CA TRP A 150 -18.30 -15.13 -1.91
C TRP A 150 -18.77 -13.85 -2.60
N GLY A 151 -18.39 -12.71 -2.03
CA GLY A 151 -18.52 -11.38 -2.59
C GLY A 151 -17.18 -10.67 -2.65
N CYS A 152 -17.04 -9.72 -3.58
CA CYS A 152 -15.81 -8.99 -3.79
C CYS A 152 -15.92 -7.58 -3.21
N CYS A 153 -15.17 -7.31 -2.14
CA CYS A 153 -15.01 -5.97 -1.61
C CYS A 153 -14.07 -5.17 -2.53
N PRO A 154 -14.41 -3.94 -2.95
CA PRO A 154 -13.57 -3.12 -3.84
C PRO A 154 -12.32 -2.51 -3.16
N LEU A 155 -12.11 -2.82 -1.88
CA LEU A 155 -10.95 -2.37 -1.11
C LEU A 155 -9.88 -3.48 -1.11
N GLU A 156 -8.62 -3.07 -1.27
CA GLU A 156 -7.46 -3.94 -1.14
C GLU A 156 -7.23 -4.27 0.35
N GLU A 157 -7.01 -5.54 0.66
CA GLU A 157 -6.82 -6.06 2.03
C GLU A 157 -7.93 -5.63 3.03
N ALA A 158 -9.18 -5.63 2.58
CA ALA A 158 -10.32 -5.19 3.37
C ALA A 158 -10.64 -6.15 4.52
N VAL A 159 -11.08 -5.60 5.65
CA VAL A 159 -11.67 -6.36 6.76
C VAL A 159 -13.14 -6.58 6.46
N CYS A 160 -13.56 -7.84 6.35
CA CYS A 160 -14.96 -8.19 6.15
C CYS A 160 -15.73 -8.04 7.46
N CYS A 161 -16.80 -7.24 7.43
CA CYS A 161 -17.61 -6.98 8.61
C CYS A 161 -18.56 -8.15 8.93
N PRO A 162 -18.95 -8.33 10.20
CA PRO A 162 -19.83 -9.44 10.62
C PRO A 162 -21.26 -9.32 10.08
N ASP A 163 -21.67 -8.14 9.60
CA ASP A 163 -22.95 -7.96 8.91
C ASP A 163 -22.97 -8.58 7.49
N HIS A 164 -21.82 -9.02 6.97
CA HIS A 164 -21.64 -9.67 5.67
C HIS A 164 -22.01 -8.82 4.45
N VAL A 165 -22.25 -7.51 4.63
CA VAL A 165 -22.60 -6.57 3.56
C VAL A 165 -21.52 -5.49 3.42
N HIS A 166 -20.91 -5.10 4.54
CA HIS A 166 -19.90 -4.06 4.59
C HIS A 166 -18.50 -4.64 4.70
N CYS A 167 -17.54 -3.83 4.25
CA CYS A 167 -16.13 -4.12 4.43
C CYS A 167 -15.38 -2.82 4.69
N CYS A 168 -14.42 -2.91 5.60
CA CYS A 168 -13.62 -1.78 6.06
C CYS A 168 -12.23 -1.84 5.44
N PRO A 169 -11.58 -0.68 5.22
CA PRO A 169 -10.20 -0.65 4.78
C PRO A 169 -9.26 -1.27 5.84
N GLN A 170 -8.08 -1.69 5.40
CA GLN A 170 -7.06 -2.29 6.24
C GLN A 170 -6.76 -1.39 7.47
N GLY A 171 -6.80 -1.97 8.67
CA GLY A 171 -6.57 -1.26 9.94
C GLY A 171 -7.81 -0.65 10.59
N TYR A 172 -9.00 -0.76 9.98
CA TYR A 172 -10.27 -0.36 10.57
C TYR A 172 -11.06 -1.56 11.05
N THR A 173 -11.68 -1.44 12.23
CA THR A 173 -12.55 -2.47 12.81
C THR A 173 -13.99 -2.08 12.55
N CYS A 174 -14.80 -3.02 12.08
CA CYS A 174 -16.23 -2.81 11.95
C CYS A 174 -16.84 -2.75 13.36
N ASP A 175 -17.51 -1.64 13.69
CA ASP A 175 -18.36 -1.55 14.88
C ASP A 175 -19.67 -2.33 14.63
N PRO A 176 -20.19 -3.03 15.65
CA PRO A 176 -21.42 -3.83 15.56
C PRO A 176 -22.71 -3.00 15.44
#